data_AF-A0A259PQR1-F1
#
_entry.id   AF-A0A259PQR1-F1
#
_cell.length_a   1.000
_cell.length_b   1.000
_cell.length_c   1.000
_cell.angle_alpha   90.00
_cell.angle_beta   90.00
_cell.angle_gamma   90.00
#
_symmetry.space_group_name_H-M   'P 1'
#
loop_
_entity.id
_entity.type
_entity.pdbx_description
1 polymer ?
#
loop_
_entity_poly.entity_id
_entity_poly.type
_entity_poly.pdbx_seq_one_letter_code
_entity_poly.pdbx_strand_id
1 'polypeptide(L)'
;LSVTDLGLLFGALVAASWKGKACPDVKLPPRSWAASIAAGLLLGYSSRLAFGCNVGAYFSGIATGSLHGWVWFACAFAGSLLGVRLRRRLGMAD
;
A
#
# COMPACT_ATOMS: atom_id res chain seq x y z
N LEU A 1 9.43 -12.04 -10.75
CA LEU A 1 9.77 -10.63 -10.47
C LEU A 1 9.45 -9.86 -11.74
N SER A 2 8.28 -9.24 -11.81
CA SER A 2 7.65 -8.84 -13.07
C SER A 2 8.28 -7.56 -13.61
N VAL A 3 8.32 -7.38 -14.94
CA VAL A 3 8.78 -6.13 -15.60
C VAL A 3 8.01 -4.92 -15.05
N THR A 4 6.74 -5.11 -14.65
CA THR A 4 5.93 -4.10 -13.97
C THR A 4 6.48 -3.66 -12.61
N ASP A 5 7.05 -4.56 -11.82
CA ASP A 5 7.63 -4.21 -10.51
C ASP A 5 8.89 -3.36 -10.70
N LEU A 6 9.75 -3.73 -11.67
CA LEU A 6 10.94 -2.96 -12.04
C LEU A 6 10.57 -1.58 -12.59
N GLY A 7 9.55 -1.52 -13.45
CA GLY A 7 9.03 -0.26 -13.98
C GLY A 7 8.47 0.65 -12.89
N LEU A 8 7.74 0.10 -11.91
CA LEU A 8 7.20 0.86 -10.78
C LEU A 8 8.33 1.40 -9.88
N LEU A 9 9.33 0.58 -9.59
CA LEU A 9 10.47 0.97 -8.76
C LEU A 9 11.28 2.09 -9.44
N PHE A 10 11.59 1.93 -10.73
CA PHE A 10 12.34 2.90 -11.52
C PHE A 10 11.57 4.21 -11.67
N GLY A 11 10.27 4.14 -11.98
CA GLY A 11 9.40 5.32 -12.08
C GLY A 11 9.30 6.10 -10.77
N ALA A 12 9.17 5.40 -9.63
CA ALA A 12 9.15 6.02 -8.31
C ALA A 12 10.48 6.73 -7.99
N LEU A 13 11.63 6.11 -8.35
CA LEU A 13 12.95 6.70 -8.20
C LEU A 13 13.12 7.98 -9.02
N VAL A 14 12.71 7.97 -10.29
CA VAL A 14 12.78 9.15 -11.17
C VAL A 14 11.90 10.28 -10.63
N ALA A 15 10.66 9.96 -10.22
CA ALA A 15 9.73 10.95 -9.66
C ALA A 15 10.25 11.55 -8.34
N ALA A 16 10.81 10.73 -7.45
CA ALA A 16 11.40 11.18 -6.19
C ALA A 16 12.65 12.05 -6.42
N SER A 17 13.47 11.70 -7.41
CA SER A 17 14.65 12.47 -7.81
C SER A 17 14.25 13.84 -8.37
N TRP A 18 13.20 13.91 -9.18
CA TRP A 18 12.70 15.18 -9.73
C TRP A 18 12.11 16.10 -8.66
N LYS A 19 11.52 15.54 -7.61
CA LYS A 19 11.03 16.29 -6.44
C LYS A 19 12.13 16.64 -5.42
N GLY A 20 13.37 16.21 -5.63
CA GLY A 20 14.48 16.43 -4.68
C GLY A 20 14.30 15.70 -3.34
N LYS A 21 13.38 14.72 -3.27
CA LYS A 21 13.08 13.93 -2.06
C LYS A 21 13.61 12.50 -2.15
N ALA A 22 14.60 12.25 -3.01
CA ALA A 22 15.20 10.92 -3.19
C ALA A 22 15.83 10.38 -1.89
N CYS A 23 16.22 11.26 -0.96
CA CYS A 23 16.80 10.91 0.33
C CYS A 23 15.95 11.49 1.47
N PRO A 24 14.81 10.88 1.83
CA PRO A 24 14.12 11.24 3.06
C PRO A 24 14.96 10.78 4.26
N ASP A 25 15.18 11.66 5.23
CA ASP A 25 15.83 11.31 6.50
C ASP A 25 14.90 10.35 7.25
N VAL A 26 15.22 9.06 7.21
CA VAL A 26 14.39 7.96 7.75
C VAL A 26 14.50 7.91 9.28
N LYS A 27 14.16 9.00 9.96
CA LYS A 27 14.06 9.06 11.44
C LYS A 27 12.72 8.49 11.89
N LEU A 28 12.51 7.21 11.65
CA LEU A 28 11.37 6.50 12.22
C LEU A 28 11.71 5.97 13.62
N PRO A 29 10.87 6.20 14.63
CA PRO A 29 11.06 5.59 15.94
C PRO A 29 10.99 4.06 15.83
N PRO A 30 11.65 3.30 16.73
CA PRO A 30 11.73 1.84 16.64
C PRO A 30 10.36 1.15 16.66
N ARG A 31 9.36 1.78 17.30
CA ARG A 31 7.96 1.34 17.26
C ARG A 31 7.36 1.36 15.86
N SER A 32 7.74 2.37 15.05
CA SER A 32 7.30 2.49 13.67
C SER A 32 7.92 1.44 12.77
N TRP A 33 9.17 1.04 13.04
CA TRP A 33 9.80 -0.08 12.33
C TRP A 33 9.06 -1.40 12.55
N ALA A 34 8.76 -1.73 13.81
CA ALA A 34 7.97 -2.92 14.15
C ALA A 34 6.57 -2.88 13.52
N ALA A 35 5.90 -1.72 13.56
CA ALA A 35 4.59 -1.54 12.93
C ALA A 35 4.65 -1.70 11.40
N SER A 36 5.71 -1.20 10.75
CA SER A 36 5.90 -1.30 9.29
C SER A 36 6.12 -2.74 8.85
N ILE A 37 6.91 -3.51 9.60
CA ILE A 37 7.17 -4.93 9.32
C ILE A 37 5.88 -5.75 9.50
N ALA A 38 5.18 -5.55 10.62
CA ALA A 38 3.91 -6.23 10.87
C ALA A 38 2.86 -5.88 9.81
N ALA A 39 2.76 -4.61 9.43
CA ALA A 39 1.87 -4.16 8.36
C ALA A 39 2.22 -4.78 7.01
N GLY A 40 3.51 -4.87 6.66
CA GLY A 40 3.98 -5.50 5.43
C GLY A 40 3.65 -6.99 5.36
N LEU A 41 3.82 -7.72 6.46
CA LEU A 41 3.45 -9.13 6.55
C LEU A 41 1.94 -9.35 6.40
N LEU A 42 1.13 -8.54 7.10
CA LEU A 42 -0.33 -8.56 6.98
C LEU A 42 -0.78 -8.22 5.56
N LEU A 43 -0.16 -7.23 4.91
CA LEU A 43 -0.44 -6.83 3.53
C LEU A 43 -0.13 -7.98 2.55
N GLY A 44 1.04 -8.61 2.71
CA GLY A 44 1.43 -9.78 1.91
C GLY A 44 0.46 -10.95 2.08
N TYR A 45 0.13 -11.30 3.33
CA TYR A 45 -0.80 -12.38 3.63
C TYR A 45 -2.20 -12.12 3.06
N SER A 46 -2.74 -10.91 3.28
CA SER A 46 -4.05 -10.51 2.76
C SER A 46 -4.12 -10.48 1.22
N SER A 47 -3.03 -10.10 0.54
CA SER A 47 -2.98 -10.13 -0.94
C SER A 47 -3.16 -11.54 -1.51
N ARG A 48 -2.71 -12.57 -0.77
CA ARG A 48 -2.90 -13.96 -1.17
C ARG A 48 -4.35 -14.41 -0.97
N LEU A 49 -4.97 -14.00 0.13
CA LEU A 49 -6.38 -14.27 0.42
C LEU A 49 -7.33 -13.59 -0.58
N ALA A 50 -6.99 -12.38 -1.03
CA ALA A 50 -7.78 -11.62 -1.99
C ALA A 50 -7.49 -11.98 -3.47
N PHE A 51 -6.69 -13.01 -3.75
CA PHE A 51 -6.31 -13.45 -5.09
C PHE A 51 -5.71 -12.33 -5.99
N GLY A 52 -5.02 -11.35 -5.41
CA GLY A 52 -4.45 -10.26 -6.20
C GLY A 52 -3.79 -9.17 -5.37
N CYS A 53 -3.07 -8.28 -6.06
CA CYS A 53 -2.63 -7.01 -5.49
C CYS A 53 -3.76 -5.97 -5.62
N ASN A 54 -3.77 -4.95 -4.74
CA ASN A 54 -4.81 -3.92 -4.75
C ASN A 54 -5.04 -3.31 -6.15
N VAL A 55 -3.95 -3.03 -6.88
CA VAL A 55 -4.01 -2.47 -8.25
C VAL A 55 -4.70 -3.44 -9.22
N GLY A 56 -4.34 -4.73 -9.18
CA GLY A 56 -4.96 -5.75 -10.03
C GLY A 56 -6.44 -5.98 -9.71
N ALA A 57 -6.84 -5.93 -8.44
CA ALA A 57 -8.23 -6.04 -8.03
C ALA A 57 -9.08 -4.85 -8.54
N TYR A 58 -8.52 -3.64 -8.55
CA TYR A 58 -9.16 -2.47 -9.15
C TYR A 58 -9.36 -2.63 -10.67
N PHE A 59 -8.30 -2.96 -11.40
CA PHE A 59 -8.37 -3.06 -12.87
C PHE A 59 -9.14 -4.27 -13.37
N SER A 60 -9.14 -5.41 -12.65
CA SER A 60 -9.82 -6.62 -13.08
C SER A 60 -11.24 -6.72 -12.53
N GLY A 61 -11.46 -6.36 -11.26
CA GLY A 61 -12.75 -6.53 -10.58
C GLY A 61 -13.72 -5.36 -10.76
N ILE A 62 -13.24 -4.12 -10.66
CA ILE A 62 -14.09 -2.92 -10.77
C ILE A 62 -14.30 -2.54 -12.22
N ALA A 63 -13.25 -2.60 -13.06
CA ALA A 63 -13.36 -2.20 -14.47
C ALA A 63 -14.28 -3.14 -15.28
N THR A 64 -14.48 -4.38 -14.84
CA THR A 64 -15.43 -5.33 -15.43
C THR A 64 -16.86 -5.18 -14.90
N GLY A 65 -17.10 -4.26 -13.94
CA GLY A 65 -18.42 -4.02 -13.35
C GLY A 65 -18.89 -5.10 -12.38
N SER A 66 -17.98 -5.95 -11.87
CA SER A 66 -18.34 -7.09 -11.03
C SER A 66 -18.70 -6.67 -9.60
N LEU A 67 -19.81 -7.21 -9.08
CA LEU A 67 -20.31 -6.96 -7.72
C LEU A 67 -19.29 -7.32 -6.64
N HIS A 68 -18.51 -8.38 -6.87
CA HIS A 68 -17.43 -8.80 -5.98
C HIS A 68 -16.32 -7.74 -5.86
N GLY A 69 -15.96 -7.09 -6.98
CA GLY A 69 -14.96 -6.03 -7.01
C GLY A 69 -15.39 -4.79 -6.23
N TRP A 70 -16.68 -4.43 -6.31
CA TRP A 70 -17.26 -3.32 -5.53
C TRP A 70 -17.34 -3.60 -4.03
N VAL A 71 -17.70 -4.82 -3.63
CA VAL A 71 -17.68 -5.22 -2.20
C VAL A 71 -16.25 -5.21 -1.66
N TRP A 72 -15.30 -5.76 -2.43
CA TRP A 72 -13.88 -5.70 -2.08
C TRP A 72 -13.40 -4.25 -1.93
N PHE A 73 -13.78 -3.36 -2.86
CA PHE A 73 -13.44 -1.94 -2.80
C PHE A 73 -13.97 -1.27 -1.53
N ALA A 74 -15.24 -1.49 -1.17
CA ALA A 74 -15.83 -0.91 0.03
C ALA A 74 -15.10 -1.36 1.31
N CYS A 75 -14.81 -2.66 1.42
CA CYS A 75 -14.04 -3.22 2.53
C CYS A 75 -12.60 -2.69 2.58
N ALA A 76 -11.91 -2.63 1.43
CA ALA A 76 -10.55 -2.11 1.33
C ALA A 76 -10.48 -0.62 1.67
N PHE A 77 -11.50 0.16 1.27
CA PHE A 77 -11.60 1.59 1.58
C PHE A 77 -11.86 1.83 3.08
N ALA A 78 -12.80 1.08 3.68
CA ALA A 78 -13.06 1.12 5.10
C ALA A 78 -11.84 0.71 5.94
N GLY A 79 -11.15 -0.36 5.52
CA GLY A 79 -9.90 -0.81 6.14
C GLY A 79 -8.79 0.24 6.03
N SER A 80 -8.66 0.92 4.89
CA SER A 80 -7.68 2.00 4.70
C SER A 80 -7.97 3.20 5.61
N LEU A 81 -9.23 3.59 5.76
CA LEU A 81 -9.64 4.66 6.69
C LEU A 81 -9.29 4.32 8.14
N LEU A 82 -9.52 3.07 8.56
CA LEU A 82 -9.14 2.57 9.88
C LEU A 82 -7.61 2.55 10.04
N GLY A 83 -6.88 2.09 9.03
CA GLY A 83 -5.41 2.08 9.01
C GLY A 83 -4.80 3.46 9.15
N VAL A 84 -5.33 4.47 8.44
CA VAL A 84 -4.89 5.87 8.56
C VAL A 84 -5.15 6.43 9.96
N ARG A 85 -6.32 6.12 10.55
CA ARG A 85 -6.63 6.53 11.93
C ARG A 85 -5.73 5.85 12.95
N LEU A 86 -5.43 4.56 12.74
CA LEU A 86 -4.52 3.81 13.60
C LEU A 86 -3.10 4.36 13.51
N ARG A 87 -2.63 4.69 12.31
CA ARG A 87 -1.33 5.34 12.08
C ARG A 87 -1.23 6.69 12.81
N ARG A 88 -2.31 7.50 12.78
CA ARG A 88 -2.40 8.74 13.57
C ARG A 88 -2.35 8.49 15.08
N ARG A 89 -3.04 7.45 15.58
CA ARG A 89 -3.04 7.10 17.01
C ARG A 89 -1.70 6.51 17.48
N LEU A 90 -0.97 5.84 16.61
CA LEU A 90 0.35 5.28 16.92
C LEU A 90 1.48 6.32 16.91
N GLY A 91 1.18 7.60 16.65
CA GLY A 91 2.19 8.66 16.61
C GLY A 91 3.16 8.54 15.43
N MET A 92 2.80 7.77 14.38
CA MET A 92 3.48 7.75 13.07
C MET A 92 3.08 8.97 12.22
N ALA A 93 2.98 10.12 12.87
CA ALA A 93 2.82 11.41 12.24
C ALA A 93 4.22 11.99 12.05
N ASP A 94 4.60 12.14 10.79
CA ASP A 94 5.60 13.11 10.37
C ASP A 94 5.10 14.53 10.68
#